data_AF-A0A2D5ZS81-F1
#
_entry.id   AF-A0A2D5ZS81-F1
#
_cell.length_a   1.000
_cell.length_b   1.000
_cell.length_c   1.000
_cell.angle_alpha   90.00
_cell.angle_beta   90.00
_cell.angle_gamma   90.00
#
_symmetry.space_group_name_H-M   'P 1'
#
loop_
_entity.id
_entity.type
_entity.pdbx_description
1 polymer ?
#
loop_
_entity_poly.entity_id
_entity_poly.type
_entity_poly.pdbx_seq_one_letter_code
_entity_poly.pdbx_strand_id
1 'polypeptide(L)'
;MYTESDPGRVCLVIPSVREVREDYLRHVPAEVDLIVVEDRAHGRIVPFRPNMKVFDHQSQDRIMGADRDLIPRGGAACRNFGFYLAWREEYKVILTLDDDCIVPSGYLQAHGGLGRHIDLPTESCAGWYNTIAALDLPPSRYARGYPYEERFEKRIQRRMTQGRVVCNHGLWSRHLDFNAVDRYAQQHYSGEEAMVRLREPTLRI
;
A
#
# COMPACT_ATOMS: atom_id res chain seq x y z
N MET A 1 -3.13 11.54 -24.71
CA MET A 1 -4.60 11.43 -24.70
C MET A 1 -4.91 10.08 -24.05
N TYR A 2 -5.45 10.07 -22.83
CA TYR A 2 -5.78 8.83 -22.10
C TYR A 2 -7.09 8.28 -22.66
N THR A 3 -7.15 6.99 -23.00
CA THR A 3 -8.40 6.30 -23.33
C THR A 3 -8.78 5.42 -22.15
N GLU A 4 -10.00 5.57 -21.64
CA GLU A 4 -10.52 4.89 -20.43
C GLU A 4 -10.61 3.36 -20.51
N SER A 5 -10.13 2.75 -21.60
CA SER A 5 -10.29 1.33 -21.94
C SER A 5 -9.03 0.47 -21.79
N ASP A 6 -7.86 1.07 -21.52
CA ASP A 6 -6.61 0.34 -21.28
C ASP A 6 -5.89 0.96 -20.07
N PRO A 7 -5.79 0.26 -18.92
CA PRO A 7 -5.05 0.77 -17.77
C PRO A 7 -3.56 0.94 -18.08
N GLY A 8 -3.08 0.47 -19.23
CA GLY A 8 -1.68 0.41 -19.60
C GLY A 8 -0.95 -0.66 -18.79
N ARG A 9 0.38 -0.69 -18.90
CA ARG A 9 1.20 -1.65 -18.14
C ARG A 9 1.07 -1.38 -16.64
N VAL A 10 0.71 -2.42 -15.89
CA VAL A 10 0.59 -2.42 -14.43
C VAL A 10 1.74 -3.22 -13.83
N CYS A 11 2.37 -2.70 -12.78
CA CYS A 11 3.33 -3.47 -11.99
C CYS A 11 2.93 -3.57 -10.53
N LEU A 12 3.35 -4.66 -9.89
CA LEU A 12 3.32 -4.85 -8.45
C LEU A 12 4.76 -4.76 -7.90
N VAL A 13 5.01 -3.75 -7.07
CA VAL A 13 6.28 -3.56 -6.37
C VAL A 13 6.23 -4.23 -5.00
N ILE A 14 7.21 -5.09 -4.71
CA ILE A 14 7.32 -5.83 -3.45
C ILE A 14 8.73 -5.61 -2.88
N PRO A 15 8.91 -4.75 -1.86
CA PRO A 15 10.15 -4.78 -1.10
C PRO A 15 10.18 -6.03 -0.23
N SER A 16 11.31 -6.72 -0.20
CA SER A 16 11.42 -7.94 0.57
C SER A 16 12.78 -8.08 1.21
N VAL A 17 12.79 -8.58 2.45
CA VAL A 17 14.00 -9.02 3.16
C VAL A 17 14.05 -10.55 3.30
N ARG A 18 13.08 -11.24 2.71
CA ARG A 18 12.85 -12.69 2.79
C ARG A 18 12.36 -13.24 1.45
N GLU A 19 12.08 -14.53 1.39
CA GLU A 19 11.52 -15.14 0.19
C GLU A 19 10.12 -14.58 -0.12
N VAL A 20 9.85 -14.27 -1.39
CA VAL A 20 8.50 -13.93 -1.87
C VAL A 20 7.78 -15.22 -2.20
N ARG A 21 6.64 -15.45 -1.54
CA ARG A 21 5.90 -16.69 -1.67
C ARG A 21 4.90 -16.64 -2.82
N GLU A 22 4.95 -17.65 -3.70
CA GLU A 22 4.02 -17.74 -4.83
C GLU A 22 2.56 -17.83 -4.37
N ASP A 23 2.27 -18.58 -3.30
CA ASP A 23 0.91 -18.76 -2.80
C ASP A 23 0.26 -17.45 -2.32
N TYR A 24 1.07 -16.47 -1.90
CA TYR A 24 0.58 -15.16 -1.46
C TYR A 24 0.14 -14.29 -2.65
N LEU A 25 0.69 -14.56 -3.84
CA LEU A 25 0.43 -13.82 -5.06
C LEU A 25 -0.54 -14.55 -6.01
N ARG A 26 -1.19 -15.64 -5.56
CA ARG A 26 -2.07 -16.48 -6.40
C ARG A 26 -3.21 -15.72 -7.09
N HIS A 27 -3.63 -14.58 -6.53
CA HIS A 27 -4.69 -13.72 -7.08
C HIS A 27 -4.16 -12.53 -7.89
N VAL A 28 -2.84 -12.40 -8.04
CA VAL A 28 -2.21 -11.44 -8.96
C VAL A 28 -2.23 -12.05 -10.37
N PRO A 29 -2.91 -11.43 -11.35
CA PRO A 29 -2.95 -11.92 -12.73
C PRO A 29 -1.57 -12.09 -13.35
N ALA A 30 -1.46 -12.98 -14.33
CA ALA A 30 -0.19 -13.34 -14.94
C ALA A 30 0.41 -12.19 -15.77
N GLU A 31 -0.42 -11.28 -16.27
CA GLU A 31 -0.05 -10.11 -17.06
C GLU A 31 0.53 -8.94 -16.23
N VAL A 32 0.38 -8.98 -14.90
CA VAL A 32 0.95 -7.94 -14.01
C VAL A 32 2.41 -8.22 -13.78
N ASP A 33 3.28 -7.30 -14.21
CA ASP A 33 4.72 -7.41 -14.00
C ASP A 33 5.06 -7.30 -12.50
N LEU A 34 5.95 -8.14 -12.01
CA LEU A 34 6.40 -8.10 -10.61
C LEU A 34 7.79 -7.47 -10.53
N ILE A 35 7.92 -6.43 -9.70
CA ILE A 35 9.20 -5.79 -9.37
C ILE A 35 9.49 -6.09 -7.90
N VAL A 36 10.39 -7.02 -7.64
CA VAL A 36 10.82 -7.35 -6.28
C VAL A 36 12.11 -6.61 -5.97
N VAL A 37 12.09 -5.83 -4.89
CA VAL A 37 13.28 -5.12 -4.39
C VAL A 37 13.82 -5.93 -3.20
N GLU A 38 14.91 -6.66 -3.44
CA GLU A 38 15.56 -7.46 -2.40
C GLU A 38 16.45 -6.55 -1.55
N ASP A 39 16.09 -6.39 -0.28
CA ASP A 39 16.74 -5.47 0.66
C ASP A 39 17.57 -6.18 1.75
N ARG A 40 17.73 -7.51 1.64
CA ARG A 40 18.70 -8.30 2.42
C ARG A 40 19.19 -9.53 1.64
N ALA A 41 20.46 -9.86 1.81
CA ALA A 41 21.16 -11.06 1.33
C ALA A 41 21.03 -11.34 -0.18
N HIS A 42 22.10 -11.11 -0.93
CA HIS A 42 22.14 -11.31 -2.38
C HIS A 42 21.61 -12.67 -2.83
N GLY A 43 20.63 -12.66 -3.73
CA GLY A 43 20.28 -13.81 -4.58
C GLY A 43 19.52 -14.91 -3.86
N ARG A 44 18.78 -14.60 -2.80
CA ARG A 44 17.91 -15.58 -2.13
C ARG A 44 16.55 -15.67 -2.80
N ILE A 45 16.05 -14.57 -3.36
CA ILE A 45 14.75 -14.56 -4.01
C ILE A 45 14.90 -15.07 -5.45
N VAL A 46 14.32 -16.24 -5.71
CA VAL A 46 14.27 -16.85 -7.04
C VAL A 46 12.96 -16.46 -7.72
N PRO A 47 12.99 -15.88 -8.94
CA PRO A 47 11.78 -15.63 -9.71
C PRO A 47 11.04 -16.93 -10.03
N PHE A 48 9.73 -16.97 -9.75
CA PHE A 48 8.84 -18.08 -10.09
C PHE A 48 7.86 -17.75 -11.24
N ARG A 49 7.91 -16.51 -11.76
CA ARG A 49 7.17 -16.09 -12.96
C ARG A 49 8.11 -15.52 -14.01
N PRO A 50 7.82 -15.67 -15.32
CA PRO A 50 8.64 -15.10 -16.38
C PRO A 50 8.71 -13.56 -16.35
N ASN A 51 7.67 -12.91 -15.83
CA ASN A 51 7.57 -11.46 -15.70
C ASN A 51 7.86 -10.95 -14.27
N MET A 52 8.56 -11.75 -13.45
CA MET A 52 9.04 -11.35 -12.14
C MET A 52 10.51 -10.97 -12.22
N LYS A 53 10.81 -9.69 -11.99
CA LYS A 53 12.18 -9.16 -11.92
C LYS A 53 12.56 -8.94 -10.46
N VAL A 54 13.69 -9.52 -10.06
CA VAL A 54 14.26 -9.37 -8.71
C VAL A 54 15.49 -8.48 -8.81
N PHE A 55 15.54 -7.45 -7.96
CA PHE A 55 16.64 -6.49 -7.92
C PHE A 55 17.31 -6.52 -6.56
N ASP A 56 18.43 -7.22 -6.50
CA ASP A 56 19.34 -7.20 -5.35
C ASP A 56 20.13 -5.88 -5.27
N HIS A 57 20.90 -5.71 -4.20
CA HIS A 57 21.70 -4.50 -4.01
C HIS A 57 22.70 -4.25 -5.15
N GLN A 58 23.30 -5.31 -5.75
CA GLN A 58 24.22 -5.13 -6.86
C GLN A 58 23.51 -4.61 -8.12
N SER A 59 22.32 -5.13 -8.41
CA SER A 59 21.48 -4.67 -9.52
C SER A 59 21.01 -3.24 -9.30
N GLN A 60 20.60 -2.90 -8.07
CA GLN A 60 20.24 -1.54 -7.67
C GLN A 60 21.42 -0.58 -7.86
N ASP A 61 22.61 -0.93 -7.38
CA ASP A 61 23.83 -0.13 -7.55
C ASP A 61 24.17 0.12 -9.02
N ARG A 62 24.09 -0.90 -9.86
CA ARG A 62 24.35 -0.77 -11.30
C ARG A 62 23.35 0.18 -11.98
N ILE A 63 22.10 0.14 -11.53
CA ILE A 63 21.01 0.92 -12.10
C ILE A 63 21.05 2.38 -11.64
N MET A 64 21.33 2.61 -10.36
CA MET A 64 21.35 3.95 -9.74
C MET A 64 22.69 4.66 -9.99
N GLY A 65 23.78 3.92 -10.17
CA GLY A 65 25.11 4.49 -10.41
C GLY A 65 25.54 5.42 -9.29
N ALA A 66 25.82 6.68 -9.63
CA ALA A 66 26.23 7.71 -8.67
C ALA A 66 25.12 8.07 -7.66
N ASP A 67 23.86 7.81 -7.98
CA ASP A 67 22.69 8.16 -7.17
C ASP A 67 22.28 7.05 -6.18
N ARG A 68 23.12 6.02 -6.01
CA ARG A 68 22.82 4.84 -5.18
C ARG A 68 22.46 5.17 -3.72
N ASP A 69 22.92 6.31 -3.22
CA ASP A 69 22.73 6.73 -1.83
C ASP A 69 21.42 7.54 -1.63
N LEU A 70 20.68 7.85 -2.71
CA LEU A 70 19.39 8.56 -2.62
C LEU A 70 18.26 7.69 -2.03
N ILE A 71 18.38 6.37 -2.13
CA ILE A 71 17.37 5.42 -1.66
C ILE A 71 17.97 4.59 -0.53
N PRO A 72 17.55 4.82 0.73
CA PRO A 72 18.07 4.09 1.87
C PRO A 72 17.78 2.58 1.78
N ARG A 73 18.74 1.78 2.23
CA ARG A 73 18.65 0.32 2.37
C ARG A 73 18.34 -0.09 3.80
N GLY A 74 17.93 -1.34 3.99
CA GLY A 74 17.68 -1.95 5.30
C GLY A 74 16.36 -1.52 5.94
N GLY A 75 15.39 -1.10 5.14
CA GLY A 75 14.10 -0.62 5.63
C GLY A 75 13.09 -0.41 4.50
N ALA A 76 11.85 -0.07 4.87
CA ALA A 76 10.73 0.05 3.93
C ALA A 76 10.97 1.06 2.78
N ALA A 77 11.89 2.01 2.96
CA ALA A 77 12.27 2.99 1.95
C ALA A 77 12.90 2.36 0.69
N CYS A 78 13.46 1.14 0.77
CA CYS A 78 14.02 0.43 -0.38
C CYS A 78 12.99 0.26 -1.51
N ARG A 79 11.69 0.17 -1.18
CA ARG A 79 10.57 0.17 -2.12
C ARG A 79 10.63 1.30 -3.14
N ASN A 80 11.15 2.46 -2.77
CA ASN A 80 11.26 3.61 -3.65
C ASN A 80 12.10 3.31 -4.89
N PHE A 81 13.02 2.34 -4.82
CA PHE A 81 13.75 1.87 -5.99
C PHE A 81 12.81 1.20 -7.01
N GLY A 82 11.87 0.39 -6.53
CA GLY A 82 10.84 -0.21 -7.37
C GLY A 82 9.90 0.84 -7.98
N PHE A 83 9.57 1.90 -7.25
CA PHE A 83 8.80 3.03 -7.79
C PHE A 83 9.57 3.79 -8.87
N TYR A 84 10.85 4.05 -8.64
CA TYR A 84 11.73 4.66 -9.64
C TYR A 84 11.81 3.81 -10.92
N LEU A 85 12.00 2.49 -10.79
CA LEU A 85 11.99 1.58 -11.93
C LEU A 85 10.66 1.57 -12.66
N ALA A 86 9.56 1.53 -11.93
CA ALA A 86 8.23 1.51 -12.52
C ALA A 86 7.94 2.80 -13.30
N TRP A 87 8.32 3.96 -12.75
CA TRP A 87 8.24 5.23 -13.47
C TRP A 87 9.11 5.22 -14.73
N ARG A 88 10.36 4.75 -14.63
CA ARG A 88 11.32 4.71 -15.75
C ARG A 88 10.90 3.74 -16.86
N GLU A 89 10.26 2.62 -16.53
CA GLU A 89 9.71 1.65 -17.48
C GLU A 89 8.30 2.03 -17.97
N GLU A 90 7.84 3.25 -17.66
CA GLU A 90 6.58 3.85 -18.10
C GLU A 90 5.30 3.09 -17.69
N TYR A 91 5.35 2.33 -16.59
CA TYR A 91 4.15 1.73 -16.00
C TYR A 91 3.14 2.81 -15.65
N LYS A 92 1.86 2.55 -15.94
CA LYS A 92 0.77 3.51 -15.73
C LYS A 92 0.17 3.38 -14.34
N VAL A 93 0.21 2.18 -13.78
CA VAL A 93 -0.26 1.88 -12.44
C VAL A 93 0.83 1.14 -11.68
N ILE A 94 1.15 1.67 -10.50
CA ILE A 94 2.07 1.06 -9.54
C ILE A 94 1.23 0.58 -8.36
N LEU A 95 1.18 -0.73 -8.18
CA LEU A 95 0.67 -1.35 -6.97
C LEU A 95 1.84 -1.66 -6.05
N THR A 96 1.61 -1.67 -4.75
CA THR A 96 2.63 -2.05 -3.77
C THR A 96 2.06 -3.02 -2.77
N LEU A 97 2.86 -4.01 -2.39
CA LEU A 97 2.51 -5.03 -1.40
C LEU A 97 3.73 -5.31 -0.51
N ASP A 98 3.49 -5.51 0.77
CA ASP A 98 4.53 -5.96 1.71
C ASP A 98 4.82 -7.46 1.47
N ASP A 99 6.04 -7.89 1.75
CA ASP A 99 6.50 -9.27 1.49
C ASP A 99 5.78 -10.36 2.33
N ASP A 100 5.07 -9.96 3.38
CA ASP A 100 4.28 -10.83 4.26
C ASP A 100 2.75 -10.68 4.10
N CYS A 101 2.31 -9.95 3.08
CA CYS A 101 0.89 -9.81 2.77
C CYS A 101 0.40 -10.83 1.74
N ILE A 102 -0.83 -11.31 1.94
CA ILE A 102 -1.52 -12.19 0.99
C ILE A 102 -2.46 -11.33 0.13
N VAL A 103 -2.37 -11.48 -1.18
CA VAL A 103 -3.27 -10.80 -2.12
C VAL A 103 -4.64 -11.48 -2.08
N PRO A 104 -5.72 -10.79 -1.70
CA PRO A 104 -7.06 -11.37 -1.72
C PRO A 104 -7.61 -11.49 -3.14
N SER A 105 -8.63 -12.33 -3.32
CA SER A 105 -9.41 -12.35 -4.56
C SER A 105 -10.04 -10.97 -4.79
N GLY A 106 -10.02 -10.47 -6.04
CA GLY A 106 -10.60 -9.17 -6.35
C GLY A 106 -9.69 -7.97 -6.03
N TYR A 107 -8.43 -8.20 -5.63
CA TYR A 107 -7.50 -7.15 -5.21
C TYR A 107 -7.31 -6.05 -6.27
N LEU A 108 -7.10 -6.42 -7.53
CA LEU A 108 -6.95 -5.43 -8.60
C LEU A 108 -8.22 -4.63 -8.83
N GLN A 109 -9.36 -5.31 -8.81
CA GLN A 109 -10.68 -4.70 -9.01
C GLN A 109 -10.94 -3.63 -7.94
N ALA A 110 -10.56 -3.91 -6.68
CA ALA A 110 -10.66 -2.94 -5.58
C ALA A 110 -9.86 -1.65 -5.82
N HIS A 111 -8.91 -1.65 -6.76
CA HIS A 111 -8.13 -0.48 -7.17
C HIS A 111 -8.56 0.11 -8.53
N GLY A 112 -9.66 -0.36 -9.12
CA GLY A 112 -10.10 -0.03 -10.48
C GLY A 112 -10.49 1.43 -10.75
N GLY A 113 -10.60 2.26 -9.72
CA GLY A 113 -10.80 3.71 -9.87
C GLY A 113 -9.53 4.52 -10.00
N LEU A 114 -8.36 3.92 -9.75
CA LEU A 114 -7.09 4.61 -9.90
C LEU A 114 -6.93 5.12 -11.34
N GLY A 115 -6.54 6.38 -11.48
CA GLY A 115 -6.39 7.07 -12.76
C GLY A 115 -7.68 7.65 -13.34
N ARG A 116 -8.86 7.24 -12.86
CA ARG A 116 -10.17 7.69 -13.37
C ARG A 116 -10.63 9.00 -12.72
N HIS A 117 -11.43 9.78 -13.45
CA HIS A 117 -12.19 10.89 -12.89
C HIS A 117 -13.54 10.37 -12.41
N ILE A 118 -13.77 10.43 -11.11
CA ILE A 118 -14.97 9.88 -10.47
C ILE A 118 -15.47 10.81 -9.37
N ASP A 119 -16.76 10.74 -9.09
CA ASP A 119 -17.39 11.41 -7.96
C ASP A 119 -17.33 10.52 -6.73
N LEU A 120 -16.69 11.00 -5.66
CA LEU A 120 -16.56 10.24 -4.41
C LEU A 120 -17.01 11.03 -3.19
N PRO A 121 -17.59 10.34 -2.18
CA PRO A 121 -17.70 10.92 -0.86
C PRO A 121 -16.30 11.14 -0.29
N THR A 122 -16.03 12.37 0.12
CA THR A 122 -14.75 12.79 0.72
C THR A 122 -14.99 13.34 2.10
N GLU A 123 -14.07 13.03 3.01
CA GLU A 123 -14.03 13.58 4.36
C GLU A 123 -12.84 14.52 4.50
N SER A 124 -13.05 15.65 5.17
CA SER A 124 -11.99 16.61 5.47
C SER A 124 -12.13 17.16 6.88
N CYS A 125 -11.01 17.47 7.53
CA CYS A 125 -10.97 18.12 8.83
C CYS A 125 -9.74 19.05 8.91
N ALA A 126 -9.71 19.90 9.95
CA ALA A 126 -8.51 20.67 10.24
C ALA A 126 -7.40 19.77 10.80
N GLY A 127 -6.18 19.93 10.27
CA GLY A 127 -5.02 19.13 10.67
C GLY A 127 -5.08 17.70 10.15
N TRP A 128 -4.71 16.74 10.99
CA TRP A 128 -4.66 15.34 10.59
C TRP A 128 -6.04 14.67 10.64
N TYR A 129 -6.36 13.87 9.63
CA TYR A 129 -7.55 13.02 9.61
C TYR A 129 -7.23 11.65 10.20
N ASN A 130 -7.99 11.21 11.21
CA ASN A 130 -7.81 9.91 11.83
C ASN A 130 -8.54 8.82 11.02
N THR A 131 -7.80 8.06 10.21
CA THR A 131 -8.35 6.98 9.37
C THR A 131 -9.02 5.85 10.16
N ILE A 132 -8.65 5.66 11.43
CA ILE A 132 -9.29 4.69 12.32
C ILE A 132 -10.74 5.10 12.65
N ALA A 133 -11.07 6.40 12.60
CA ALA A 133 -12.43 6.88 12.87
C ALA A 133 -13.45 6.40 11.83
N ALA A 134 -12.99 5.98 10.63
CA ALA A 134 -13.84 5.35 9.62
C ALA A 134 -14.23 3.91 9.97
N LEU A 135 -13.60 3.30 10.98
CA LEU A 135 -13.87 1.95 11.46
C LEU A 135 -14.92 1.96 12.56
N ASP A 136 -15.70 0.89 12.65
CA ASP A 136 -16.70 0.68 13.71
C ASP A 136 -16.01 0.30 15.05
N LEU A 137 -15.23 1.26 15.56
CA LEU A 137 -14.45 1.16 16.79
C LEU A 137 -14.71 2.37 17.69
N PRO A 138 -14.45 2.26 19.01
CA PRO A 138 -14.58 3.36 19.95
C PRO A 138 -13.78 4.61 19.53
N PRO A 139 -14.28 5.83 19.81
CA PRO A 139 -13.79 7.10 19.25
C PRO A 139 -12.43 7.61 19.78
N SER A 140 -11.60 6.75 20.39
CA SER A 140 -10.33 7.14 21.03
C SER A 140 -9.11 6.39 20.48
N ARG A 141 -9.23 5.75 19.31
CA ARG A 141 -8.15 4.97 18.71
C ARG A 141 -7.51 5.73 17.56
N TYR A 142 -6.18 5.67 17.49
CA TYR A 142 -5.38 6.37 16.48
C TYR A 142 -4.37 5.41 15.83
N ALA A 143 -4.11 5.63 14.54
CA ALA A 143 -3.06 4.91 13.85
C ALA A 143 -1.68 5.24 14.45
N ARG A 144 -0.72 4.31 14.31
CA ARG A 144 0.67 4.55 14.67
C ARG A 144 1.21 5.76 13.89
N GLY A 145 1.98 6.60 14.59
CA GLY A 145 2.55 7.82 14.00
C GLY A 145 1.57 9.00 13.90
N TYR A 146 0.30 8.83 14.28
CA TYR A 146 -0.62 9.95 14.37
C TYR A 146 -0.17 10.94 15.47
N PRO A 147 0.02 12.25 15.16
CA PRO A 147 0.60 13.22 16.09
C PRO A 147 -0.20 13.33 17.40
N TYR A 148 0.48 13.35 18.54
CA TYR A 148 -0.17 13.33 19.85
C TYR A 148 -0.98 14.62 20.12
N GLU A 149 -0.45 15.76 19.68
CA GLU A 149 -1.10 17.07 19.77
C GLU A 149 -2.36 17.18 18.91
N GLU A 150 -2.55 16.29 17.94
CA GLU A 150 -3.72 16.23 17.05
C GLU A 150 -4.81 15.26 17.53
N ARG A 151 -4.62 14.60 18.69
CA ARG A 151 -5.51 13.56 19.25
C ARG A 151 -6.65 14.13 20.08
N PHE A 152 -7.49 14.94 19.45
CA PHE A 152 -8.70 15.49 20.03
C PHE A 152 -9.87 15.32 19.07
N GLU A 153 -11.10 15.53 19.55
CA GLU A 153 -12.29 15.42 18.71
C GLU A 153 -12.26 16.48 17.61
N LYS A 154 -12.36 16.02 16.35
CA LYS A 154 -12.34 16.88 15.17
C LYS A 154 -13.70 16.89 14.49
N ARG A 155 -14.12 18.07 14.06
CA ARG A 155 -15.28 18.21 13.18
C ARG A 155 -14.92 17.72 11.78
N ILE A 156 -15.52 16.59 11.38
CA ILE A 156 -15.41 16.06 10.02
C ILE A 156 -16.45 16.72 9.12
N GLN A 157 -16.01 17.23 7.97
CA GLN A 157 -16.88 17.71 6.90
C GLN A 157 -16.95 16.65 5.80
N ARG A 158 -18.16 16.27 5.42
CA ARG A 158 -18.43 15.31 4.34
C ARG A 158 -18.99 16.04 3.14
N ARG A 159 -18.49 15.72 1.95
CA ARG A 159 -19.02 16.22 0.68
C ARG A 159 -18.76 15.24 -0.45
N MET A 160 -19.56 15.33 -1.51
CA MET A 160 -19.20 14.74 -2.79
C MET A 160 -18.15 15.61 -3.46
N THR A 161 -17.04 15.01 -3.88
CA THR A 161 -15.98 15.68 -4.64
C THR A 161 -15.77 14.93 -5.94
N GLN A 162 -15.76 15.68 -7.04
CA GLN A 162 -15.32 15.19 -8.34
C GLN A 162 -13.81 15.36 -8.47
N GLY A 163 -13.11 14.32 -8.90
CA GLY A 163 -11.68 14.44 -9.14
C GLY A 163 -11.05 13.19 -9.72
N ARG A 164 -9.77 13.31 -10.11
CA ARG A 164 -8.97 12.18 -10.54
C ARG A 164 -8.40 11.46 -9.33
N VAL A 165 -8.62 10.15 -9.22
CA VAL A 165 -7.96 9.33 -8.19
C VAL A 165 -6.52 9.09 -8.64
N VAL A 166 -5.57 9.74 -7.98
CA VAL A 166 -4.13 9.60 -8.30
C VAL A 166 -3.38 8.66 -7.36
N CYS A 167 -3.97 8.38 -6.20
CA CYS A 167 -3.43 7.47 -5.20
C CYS A 167 -4.58 6.76 -4.49
N ASN A 168 -4.40 5.47 -4.21
CA ASN A 168 -5.25 4.70 -3.33
C ASN A 168 -4.32 4.02 -2.32
N HIS A 169 -4.40 4.42 -1.05
CA HIS A 169 -3.53 3.91 0.01
C HIS A 169 -3.88 2.47 0.44
N GLY A 170 -5.04 1.94 0.03
CA GLY A 170 -5.54 0.66 0.49
C GLY A 170 -5.78 0.64 2.01
N LEU A 171 -6.19 -0.53 2.51
CA LEU A 171 -6.25 -0.82 3.94
C LEU A 171 -5.73 -2.25 4.15
N TRP A 172 -4.83 -2.42 5.13
CA TRP A 172 -4.50 -3.75 5.61
C TRP A 172 -5.71 -4.35 6.31
N SER A 173 -6.14 -5.51 5.82
CA SER A 173 -7.20 -6.28 6.49
C SER A 173 -6.61 -7.03 7.68
N ARG A 174 -7.43 -7.26 8.72
CA ARG A 174 -7.14 -8.12 9.90
C ARG A 174 -6.08 -7.60 10.88
N HIS A 175 -5.20 -6.69 10.47
CA HIS A 175 -4.19 -6.09 11.32
C HIS A 175 -4.25 -4.57 11.20
N LEU A 176 -4.81 -3.93 12.21
CA LEU A 176 -4.85 -2.47 12.30
C LEU A 176 -3.53 -1.96 12.87
N ASP A 177 -2.95 -0.96 12.21
CA ASP A 177 -1.69 -0.34 12.66
C ASP A 177 -1.94 0.66 13.80
N PHE A 178 -2.29 0.14 14.98
CA PHE A 178 -2.49 0.96 16.16
C PHE A 178 -1.19 1.45 16.76
N ASN A 179 -1.25 2.65 17.35
CA ASN A 179 -0.16 3.17 18.16
C ASN A 179 0.20 2.20 19.30
N ALA A 180 1.49 1.94 19.49
CA ALA A 180 1.97 0.88 20.37
C ALA A 180 1.60 1.08 21.84
N VAL A 181 1.58 2.33 22.32
CA VAL A 181 1.16 2.65 23.71
C VAL A 181 -0.32 2.34 23.90
N ASP A 182 -1.16 2.68 22.93
CA ASP A 182 -2.61 2.40 22.97
C ASP A 182 -2.86 0.89 22.89
N ARG A 183 -2.02 0.17 22.15
CA ARG A 183 -2.02 -1.29 22.11
C ARG A 183 -1.61 -1.93 23.44
N TYR A 184 -0.60 -1.37 24.12
CA TYR A 184 -0.09 -1.90 25.39
C TYR A 184 -1.03 -1.62 26.58
N ALA A 185 -1.59 -0.41 26.64
CA ALA A 185 -2.46 0.00 27.75
C ALA A 185 -3.79 -0.79 27.80
N GLN A 186 -4.20 -1.39 26.68
CA GLN A 186 -5.42 -2.19 26.60
C GLN A 186 -5.07 -3.67 26.89
N GLN A 187 -5.23 -4.08 28.16
CA GLN A 187 -4.99 -5.46 28.64
C GLN A 187 -5.91 -6.54 27.99
N HIS A 188 -6.80 -6.14 27.07
CA HIS A 188 -7.76 -6.99 26.37
C HIS A 188 -7.72 -6.76 24.85
N TYR A 189 -6.54 -6.82 24.23
CA TYR A 189 -6.45 -7.14 22.80
C TYR A 189 -6.77 -8.64 22.60
N SER A 190 -7.99 -9.05 22.95
CA SER A 190 -8.57 -10.31 22.48
C SER A 190 -8.78 -10.21 20.98
N GLY A 191 -8.62 -11.30 20.24
CA GLY A 191 -8.66 -11.37 18.76
C GLY A 191 -9.95 -10.93 18.05
N GLU A 192 -10.74 -10.04 18.63
CA GLU A 192 -11.94 -9.41 18.06
C GLU A 192 -11.63 -8.47 16.86
N GLU A 193 -10.35 -8.12 16.64
CA GLU A 193 -9.93 -7.32 15.48
C GLU A 193 -10.06 -8.03 14.13
N ALA A 194 -10.35 -9.32 14.15
CA ALA A 194 -10.60 -10.09 12.93
C ALA A 194 -11.84 -9.62 12.15
N MET A 195 -12.72 -8.80 12.76
CA MET A 195 -14.04 -8.44 12.21
C MET A 195 -14.32 -6.92 12.23
N VAL A 196 -13.30 -6.07 12.22
CA VAL A 196 -13.53 -4.61 12.15
C VAL A 196 -14.07 -4.24 10.77
N ARG A 197 -15.22 -3.56 10.76
CA ARG A 197 -15.88 -3.07 9.55
C ARG A 197 -15.71 -1.58 9.42
N LEU A 198 -15.69 -1.09 8.19
CA LEU A 198 -15.89 0.34 7.94
C LEU A 198 -17.33 0.71 8.35
N ARG A 199 -17.50 1.87 9.00
CA ARG A 199 -18.82 2.39 9.40
C ARG A 199 -19.73 2.58 8.18
N GLU A 200 -19.14 2.93 7.05
CA GLU A 200 -19.78 3.01 5.74
C GLU A 200 -18.82 2.38 4.71
N PRO A 201 -19.29 1.64 3.69
CA PRO A 201 -18.41 1.13 2.64
C PRO A 201 -17.79 2.31 1.88
N THR A 202 -16.50 2.58 2.10
CA THR A 202 -15.89 3.83 1.61
C THR A 202 -15.47 3.81 0.15
N LEU A 203 -15.63 2.71 -0.59
CA LEU A 203 -15.68 2.62 -2.06
C LEU A 203 -15.69 1.13 -2.45
N ARG A 204 -16.57 0.72 -3.34
CA ARG A 204 -16.40 -0.51 -4.14
C ARG A 204 -16.36 -0.05 -5.60
N ILE A 205 -15.17 0.13 -6.15
CA ILE A 205 -14.97 0.46 -7.56
C ILE A 205 -14.82 -0.83 -8.35
#